data_AF-A0A2L1U4A6-F1
#
_entry.id   AF-A0A2L1U4A6-F1
#
_cell.length_a   1.000
_cell.length_b   1.000
_cell.length_c   1.000
_cell.angle_alpha   90.00
_cell.angle_beta   90.00
_cell.angle_gamma   90.00
#
_symmetry.space_group_name_H-M   'P 1'
#
loop_
_entity.id
_entity.type
_entity.pdbx_description
1 polymer ?
#
loop_
_entity_poly.entity_id
_entity_poly.type
_entity_poly.pdbx_seq_one_letter_code
_entity_poly.pdbx_strand_id
1 'polypeptide(L)' 'MKPNPWVWTKLAESKNPDRKAGETIPIGFLTEGSSEYFPRPECIQKGYVKRKEMKA' A
#
# COMPACT_ATOMS: atom_id res chain seq x y z
N MET A 1 16.00 7.48 0.07
CA MET A 1 14.63 7.11 0.50
C MET A 1 14.40 5.64 0.17
N LYS A 2 13.82 4.86 1.09
CA LYS A 2 13.48 3.46 0.84
C LYS A 2 12.31 3.36 -0.15
N PRO A 3 12.25 2.31 -0.98
CA PRO A 3 11.14 2.13 -1.91
C PRO A 3 9.82 1.88 -1.17
N ASN A 4 8.74 2.34 -1.79
CA ASN A 4 7.36 2.07 -1.37
C ASN A 4 6.61 1.48 -2.56
N PRO A 5 6.62 0.15 -2.71
CA PRO A 5 5.93 -0.51 -3.83
C PRO A 5 4.44 -0.75 -3.54
N TRP A 6 3.86 -0.20 -2.48
CA TRP A 6 2.49 -0.52 -2.06
C TRP A 6 1.48 0.48 -2.58
N VAL A 7 0.39 -0.04 -3.14
CA VAL A 7 -0.73 0.74 -3.67
C VAL A 7 -2.04 0.33 -3.03
N TRP A 8 -3.00 1.24 -2.98
CA TRP A 8 -4.37 0.95 -2.55
C TRP A 8 -5.07 0.01 -3.54
N THR A 9 -5.94 -0.86 -3.02
CA THR A 9 -6.83 -1.68 -3.85
C THR A 9 -8.20 -1.03 -3.99
N LYS A 10 -9.04 -1.56 -4.91
CA LYS A 10 -10.45 -1.16 -5.02
C LYS A 10 -11.24 -1.37 -3.72
N LEU A 11 -10.82 -2.34 -2.90
CA LEU A 11 -11.43 -2.58 -1.60
C LEU A 11 -11.09 -1.47 -0.58
N ALA A 12 -9.87 -0.92 -0.64
CA ALA A 12 -9.54 0.25 0.17
C ALA A 12 -10.34 1.47 -0.25
N GLU A 13 -10.49 1.70 -1.57
CA GLU A 13 -11.28 2.82 -2.11
C GLU A 13 -12.76 2.72 -1.73
N SER A 14 -13.35 1.53 -1.78
CA SER A 14 -14.77 1.34 -1.41
C SER A 14 -15.06 1.57 0.08
N LYS A 15 -14.05 1.38 0.94
CA LYS A 15 -14.15 1.66 2.39
C LYS A 15 -13.79 3.11 2.73
N ASN A 16 -12.90 3.71 1.96
CA ASN A 16 -12.49 5.10 2.12
C ASN A 16 -12.20 5.69 0.72
N PRO A 17 -13.06 6.58 0.19
CA PRO A 17 -12.93 7.16 -1.14
C PRO A 17 -11.62 7.95 -1.39
N ASP A 18 -10.91 8.37 -0.34
CA ASP A 18 -9.61 9.05 -0.45
C ASP A 18 -8.47 8.06 -0.76
N ARG A 19 -8.67 6.76 -0.56
CA ARG A 19 -7.70 5.70 -0.84
C ARG A 19 -7.86 5.17 -2.27
N LYS A 20 -7.51 6.00 -3.26
CA LYS A 20 -7.69 5.71 -4.68
C LYS A 20 -6.94 4.47 -5.14
N ALA A 21 -7.66 3.52 -5.73
CA ALA A 21 -7.06 2.27 -6.15
C ALA A 21 -5.95 2.49 -7.19
N GLY A 22 -4.79 1.87 -6.96
CA GLY A 22 -3.61 2.02 -7.81
C GLY A 22 -2.69 3.18 -7.43
N GLU A 23 -3.13 4.10 -6.57
CA GLU A 23 -2.26 5.13 -6.02
C GLU A 23 -1.35 4.58 -4.93
N THR A 24 -0.14 5.14 -4.86
CA THR A 24 0.86 4.80 -3.84
C THR A 24 0.37 5.21 -2.46
N ILE A 25 0.56 4.32 -1.48
CA ILE A 25 0.19 4.59 -0.09
C ILE A 25 1.09 5.69 0.47
N PRO A 26 0.56 6.75 1.12
CA PRO A 26 1.41 7.76 1.74
C PRO A 26 2.27 7.15 2.84
N ILE A 27 3.54 7.58 2.94
CA ILE A 27 4.54 7.00 3.88
C ILE A 27 4.05 7.05 5.34
N GLY A 28 3.26 8.05 5.73
CA GLY A 28 2.68 8.15 7.08
C GLY A 28 1.75 6.98 7.48
N PHE A 29 1.30 6.17 6.53
CA PHE A 29 0.52 4.94 6.77
C PHE A 29 1.38 3.67 6.81
N LEU A 30 2.69 3.79 6.56
CA LEU A 30 3.62 2.68 6.44
C LEU A 30 4.63 2.70 7.58
N THR A 31 5.18 1.53 7.86
CA THR A 31 6.32 1.35 8.76
C THR A 31 7.59 1.24 7.93
N GLU A 32 8.65 1.91 8.37
CA GLU A 32 9.95 1.82 7.74
C GLU A 32 10.60 0.47 8.08
N GLY A 33 10.82 -0.39 7.07
CA GLY A 33 11.56 -1.64 7.20
C GLY A 33 13.03 -1.49 6.85
N SER A 34 13.78 -2.59 6.83
CA SER A 34 15.21 -2.59 6.48
C SER A 34 15.46 -2.24 5.00
N SER A 35 14.69 -2.86 4.09
CA SER A 35 14.84 -2.71 2.64
C SER A 35 13.79 -1.83 1.98
N GLU A 36 12.58 -1.74 2.55
CA GLU A 36 11.44 -1.02 1.98
C GLU A 36 10.45 -0.58 3.06
N TYR A 37 9.47 0.23 2.66
CA TYR A 37 8.32 0.54 3.51
C TYR A 37 7.29 -0.60 3.46
N PHE A 38 6.73 -0.93 4.62
CA PHE A 38 5.73 -1.98 4.77
C PHE A 38 4.42 -1.43 5.33
N PRO A 39 3.26 -1.84 4.78
CA PRO A 39 1.98 -1.54 5.38
C PRO A 39 1.77 -2.41 6.63
N ARG A 40 0.78 -2.03 7.44
CA ARG A 40 0.38 -2.85 8.59
C ARG A 40 -0.08 -4.24 8.11
N PRO A 41 0.27 -5.33 8.82
CA PRO A 41 -0.13 -6.69 8.44
C PRO A 41 -1.64 -6.85 8.22
N GLU A 42 -2.46 -6.18 9.03
CA GLU A 42 -3.92 -6.18 8.90
C GLU A 42 -4.38 -5.66 7.53
N CYS A 43 -3.74 -4.63 6.98
CA CYS A 43 -4.09 -4.09 5.66
C CYS A 43 -3.79 -5.10 4.55
N ILE A 44 -2.71 -5.87 4.70
CA ILE A 44 -2.33 -6.95 3.77
C ILE A 44 -3.36 -8.09 3.87
N GLN A 45 -3.64 -8.57 5.08
CA GLN A 45 -4.58 -9.66 5.34
C GLN A 45 -5.99 -9.34 4.87
N LYS A 46 -6.44 -8.09 5.05
CA LYS A 46 -7.76 -7.64 4.58
C LYS A 46 -7.79 -7.31 3.08
N GLY A 47 -6.66 -7.35 2.37
CA GLY A 47 -6.61 -7.05 0.94
C GLY A 47 -6.82 -5.57 0.59
N TYR A 48 -6.61 -4.65 1.53
CA TYR A 48 -6.70 -3.20 1.29
C TYR A 48 -5.51 -2.66 0.49
N VAL A 49 -4.40 -3.38 0.51
CA VAL A 49 -3.15 -2.96 -0.14
C VAL A 49 -2.63 -4.09 -0.98
N LYS A 50 -1.94 -3.76 -2.07
CA LYS A 50 -1.22 -4.72 -2.88
C LYS A 50 0.12 -4.17 -3.29
N ARG A 51 1.06 -5.06 -3.57
CA ARG A 51 2.35 -4.68 -4.14
C ARG A 51 2.14 -4.35 -5.62
N LYS A 52 2.72 -3.23 -6.07
CA LYS A 52 2.74 -2.83 -7.47
C LYS A 52 3.59 -3.84 -8.22
N GLU A 53 3.02 -4.50 -9.22
CA GLU A 53 3.78 -5.34 -10.12
C GLU A 53 4.74 -4.43 -10.88
N MET A 54 6.05 -4.61 -10.64
CA MET A 54 7.06 -4.05 -11.52
C MET A 54 7.02 -4.91 -12.78
N LYS A 55 6.51 -4.35 -13.89
CA LYS A 55 6.73 -4.97 -15.20
C LYS A 55 8.25 -5.01 -15.41
N ALA A 56 8.77 -6.22 -15.60
CA ALA A 56 10.15 -6.49 -15.98
C ALA A 56 10.48 -5.87 -17.34
#